data_AF-A0A1S3QTQ4-F1
#
_entry.id   AF-A0A1S3QTQ4-F1
#
_cell.length_a   1.000
_cell.length_b   1.000
_cell.length_c   1.000
_cell.angle_alpha   90.00
_cell.angle_beta   90.00
_cell.angle_gamma   90.00
#
_symmetry.space_group_name_H-M   'P 1'
#
loop_
_entity.id
_entity.type
_entity.pdbx_description
1 polymer ?
#
loop_
_entity_poly.entity_id
_entity_poly.type
_entity_poly.pdbx_seq_one_letter_code
_entity_poly.pdbx_strand_id
1 'polypeptide(L)'
;MNTLKFLHVLLLAVTVHSKGLMFQPLDCADIYNDGSKASGVYRIYPAGPNSPRYVYCDMDTDGGKWTVFQRRMDGTVNFYRGWDQYKNGFGHAAGEYWLGLDTIYLLTLKKTYELRVDMEDFDGQKAYAFYASFAISPEVTDPELDGYKLQVTGFKDGGAGENSSTSLEKHLGCIH
;
A
#
# COMPACT_ATOMS: atom_id res chain seq x y z
N MET A 1 -42.97 -58.62 4.53
CA MET A 1 -42.06 -57.91 3.63
C MET A 1 -42.43 -56.43 3.70
N ASN A 2 -41.94 -55.74 4.73
CA ASN A 2 -42.31 -54.34 5.00
C ASN A 2 -41.03 -53.53 5.09
N THR A 3 -40.76 -52.72 4.07
CA THR A 3 -39.62 -51.82 4.01
C THR A 3 -39.96 -50.51 4.73
N LEU A 4 -39.21 -50.17 5.78
CA LEU A 4 -39.24 -48.83 6.38
C LEU A 4 -38.63 -47.84 5.39
N LYS A 5 -39.35 -46.75 5.08
CA LYS A 5 -38.81 -45.59 4.37
C LYS A 5 -38.41 -44.54 5.39
N PHE A 6 -37.13 -44.18 5.44
CA PHE A 6 -36.64 -43.01 6.19
C PHE A 6 -36.60 -41.80 5.25
N LEU A 7 -37.26 -40.71 5.63
CA LEU A 7 -37.12 -39.41 4.99
C LEU A 7 -36.24 -38.54 5.88
N HIS A 8 -34.96 -38.43 5.55
CA HIS A 8 -34.10 -37.41 6.13
C HIS A 8 -34.31 -36.13 5.31
N VAL A 9 -35.17 -35.23 5.80
CA VAL A 9 -35.29 -33.89 5.22
C VAL A 9 -34.02 -33.14 5.59
N LEU A 10 -33.01 -33.20 4.73
CA LEU A 10 -31.95 -32.20 4.71
C LEU A 10 -32.62 -30.90 4.25
N LEU A 11 -33.11 -30.13 5.22
CA LEU A 11 -33.25 -28.70 5.04
C LEU A 11 -31.84 -28.20 4.73
N LEU A 12 -31.51 -28.14 3.44
CA LEU A 12 -30.58 -27.16 2.95
C LEU A 12 -31.22 -25.82 3.33
N ALA A 13 -30.93 -25.34 4.53
CA ALA A 13 -30.86 -23.93 4.75
C ALA A 13 -29.85 -23.45 3.71
N VAL A 14 -30.36 -23.03 2.56
CA VAL A 14 -29.66 -22.09 1.71
C VAL A 14 -29.53 -20.89 2.61
N THR A 15 -28.46 -20.87 3.40
CA THR A 15 -27.94 -19.65 3.95
C THR A 15 -27.63 -18.86 2.71
N VAL A 16 -28.55 -17.98 2.34
CA VAL A 16 -28.26 -16.85 1.47
C VAL A 16 -27.19 -16.10 2.23
N HIS A 17 -25.95 -16.52 2.04
CA HIS A 17 -24.80 -15.73 2.40
C HIS A 17 -24.91 -14.55 1.46
N SER A 18 -25.43 -13.44 1.97
CA SER A 18 -25.21 -12.12 1.41
C SER A 18 -23.72 -11.79 1.50
N LYS A 19 -22.85 -12.62 0.91
CA LYS A 19 -21.47 -12.26 0.64
C LYS A 19 -21.49 -11.56 -0.71
N GLY A 20 -21.38 -10.25 -0.67
CA GLY A 20 -21.26 -9.49 -1.90
C GLY A 20 -21.51 -8.00 -1.81
N LEU A 21 -21.41 -7.37 -0.64
CA LEU A 21 -20.85 -6.01 -0.69
C LEU A 21 -19.44 -6.22 -1.26
N MET A 22 -19.17 -5.75 -2.48
CA MET A 22 -17.84 -5.90 -3.09
C MET A 22 -16.82 -5.31 -2.11
N PHE A 23 -16.07 -6.16 -1.42
CA PHE A 23 -15.02 -5.72 -0.53
C PHE A 23 -13.97 -4.98 -1.38
N GLN A 24 -13.88 -3.67 -1.14
CA GLN A 24 -13.00 -2.75 -1.86
C GLN A 24 -12.01 -2.18 -0.86
N PRO A 25 -10.96 -2.94 -0.52
CA PRO A 25 -9.97 -2.45 0.43
C PRO A 25 -9.33 -1.18 -0.10
N LEU A 26 -9.20 -0.18 0.77
CA LEU A 26 -8.48 1.04 0.44
C LEU A 26 -6.97 0.76 0.41
N ASP A 27 -6.51 -0.08 1.33
CA ASP A 27 -5.10 -0.32 1.63
C ASP A 27 -4.87 -1.75 2.16
N CYS A 28 -3.61 -2.08 2.45
CA CYS A 28 -3.21 -3.37 3.00
C CYS A 28 -3.72 -3.62 4.43
N ALA A 29 -4.03 -2.58 5.21
CA ALA A 29 -4.62 -2.75 6.54
C ALA A 29 -6.06 -3.28 6.43
N ASP A 30 -6.85 -2.78 5.47
CA ASP A 30 -8.18 -3.31 5.20
C ASP A 30 -8.11 -4.79 4.78
N ILE A 31 -7.19 -5.13 3.87
CA ILE A 31 -6.94 -6.52 3.43
C ILE A 31 -6.57 -7.42 4.62
N TYR A 32 -5.68 -6.94 5.49
CA TYR A 32 -5.27 -7.67 6.68
C TYR A 32 -6.44 -7.89 7.63
N ASN A 33 -7.28 -6.88 7.84
CA ASN A 33 -8.43 -6.95 8.75
C ASN A 33 -9.55 -7.85 8.20
N ASP A 34 -9.67 -8.01 6.88
CA ASP A 34 -10.56 -8.99 6.24
C ASP A 34 -10.07 -10.45 6.34
N GLY A 35 -8.83 -10.65 6.82
CA GLY A 35 -8.30 -11.97 7.20
C GLY A 35 -7.11 -12.45 6.37
N SER A 36 -6.68 -11.69 5.36
CA SER A 36 -5.49 -12.04 4.56
C SER A 36 -4.21 -11.65 5.30
N LYS A 37 -3.43 -12.63 5.76
CA LYS A 37 -2.25 -12.41 6.63
C LYS A 37 -0.89 -12.58 5.95
N ALA A 38 -0.85 -13.13 4.75
CA ALA A 38 0.41 -13.38 4.06
C ALA A 38 0.89 -12.13 3.32
N SER A 39 2.19 -11.84 3.37
CA SER A 39 2.78 -10.84 2.47
C SER A 39 2.63 -11.25 1.00
N GLY A 40 2.45 -10.28 0.11
CA GLY A 40 2.27 -10.55 -1.31
C GLY A 40 1.61 -9.42 -2.07
N VAL A 41 1.30 -9.67 -3.34
CA VAL A 41 0.62 -8.68 -4.18
C VAL A 41 -0.89 -8.81 -4.01
N TYR A 42 -1.53 -7.69 -3.68
CA TYR A 42 -2.97 -7.57 -3.52
C TYR A 42 -3.52 -6.43 -4.37
N ARG A 43 -4.85 -6.37 -4.46
CA ARG A 43 -5.59 -5.34 -5.19
C ARG A 43 -6.32 -4.43 -4.22
N ILE A 44 -6.11 -3.13 -4.37
CA ILE A 44 -6.76 -2.06 -3.60
C ILE A 44 -7.54 -1.11 -4.53
N TYR A 45 -8.44 -0.30 -3.96
CA TYR A 45 -9.35 0.58 -4.71
C TYR A 45 -9.37 2.05 -4.23
N PRO A 46 -8.23 2.78 -4.21
CA PRO A 46 -8.20 4.17 -3.72
C PRO A 46 -9.03 5.14 -4.56
N ALA A 47 -9.16 4.91 -5.87
CA ALA A 47 -10.00 5.73 -6.75
C ALA A 47 -11.44 5.17 -6.91
N GLY A 48 -11.79 4.10 -6.19
CA GLY A 48 -13.11 3.47 -6.24
C GLY A 48 -13.17 2.17 -7.06
N PRO A 49 -14.38 1.57 -7.17
CA PRO A 49 -14.62 0.20 -7.65
C PRO A 49 -13.97 -0.18 -8.98
N ASN A 50 -13.93 0.77 -9.92
CA ASN A 50 -13.54 0.54 -11.32
C ASN A 50 -12.08 0.86 -11.61
N SER A 51 -11.33 1.31 -10.59
CA SER A 51 -9.96 1.79 -10.75
C SER A 51 -9.02 1.07 -9.77
N PRO A 52 -8.87 -0.26 -9.91
CA PRO A 52 -7.99 -1.01 -9.03
C PRO A 52 -6.52 -0.60 -9.19
N ARG A 53 -5.75 -0.81 -8.13
CA ARG A 53 -4.28 -0.74 -8.13
C ARG A 53 -3.72 -2.00 -7.47
N TYR A 54 -2.62 -2.50 -8.03
CA TYR A 54 -1.88 -3.62 -7.44
C TYR A 54 -0.77 -3.07 -6.56
N VAL A 55 -0.71 -3.53 -5.32
CA VAL A 55 0.30 -3.15 -4.32
C VAL A 55 0.89 -4.39 -3.69
N TYR A 56 2.13 -4.31 -3.27
CA TYR A 56 2.71 -5.27 -2.36
C TYR A 56 2.26 -4.91 -0.94
N CYS A 57 1.61 -5.85 -0.28
CA CYS A 57 1.34 -5.76 1.15
C CYS A 57 2.42 -6.50 1.91
N ASP A 58 3.14 -5.79 2.76
CA ASP A 58 4.00 -6.41 3.76
C ASP A 58 3.18 -6.59 5.04
N MET A 59 2.89 -7.86 5.32
CA MET A 59 2.08 -8.29 6.46
C MET A 59 2.92 -8.82 7.62
N ASP A 60 4.25 -8.78 7.49
CA ASP A 60 5.19 -9.41 8.41
C ASP A 60 5.99 -8.38 9.22
N THR A 61 6.45 -7.31 8.57
CA THR A 61 7.29 -6.29 9.20
C THR A 61 6.52 -5.49 10.25
N ASP A 62 7.02 -5.43 11.49
CA ASP A 62 6.53 -4.53 12.55
C ASP A 62 5.00 -4.57 12.76
N GLY A 63 4.41 -5.77 12.76
CA GLY A 63 2.96 -5.95 12.90
C GLY A 63 2.16 -5.91 11.58
N GLY A 64 2.87 -5.73 10.45
CA GLY A 64 2.35 -5.85 9.09
C GLY A 64 1.44 -4.70 8.68
N LYS A 65 0.52 -4.97 7.75
CA LYS A 65 -0.48 -4.02 7.20
C LYS A 65 0.12 -2.91 6.33
N TRP A 66 1.40 -3.01 5.98
CA TRP A 66 2.09 -2.00 5.21
C TRP A 66 1.66 -2.06 3.74
N THR A 67 1.22 -0.93 3.21
CA THR A 67 1.04 -0.75 1.77
C THR A 67 2.33 -0.19 1.21
N VAL A 68 3.10 -1.02 0.53
CA VAL A 68 4.34 -0.57 -0.12
C VAL A 68 3.96 0.31 -1.31
N PHE A 69 4.54 1.50 -1.44
CA PHE A 69 4.32 2.37 -2.60
C PHE A 69 5.58 2.58 -3.44
N GLN A 70 6.75 2.23 -2.91
CA GLN A 70 8.03 2.25 -3.61
C GLN A 70 8.85 1.03 -3.16
N ARG A 71 9.39 0.26 -4.11
CA ARG A 71 10.32 -0.83 -3.81
C ARG A 71 11.50 -0.85 -4.78
N ARG A 72 12.72 -0.89 -4.24
CA ARG A 72 13.99 -1.19 -4.95
C ARG A 72 14.61 -2.44 -4.33
N MET A 73 15.18 -3.30 -5.16
CA MET A 73 15.84 -4.52 -4.70
C MET A 73 16.96 -5.01 -5.61
N ASP A 74 16.86 -4.80 -6.92
CA ASP A 74 17.78 -5.41 -7.90
C ASP A 74 18.16 -4.50 -9.07
N GLY A 75 17.58 -3.29 -9.16
CA GLY A 75 17.83 -2.33 -10.22
C GLY A 75 17.24 -2.70 -11.58
N THR A 76 16.34 -3.69 -11.64
CA THR A 76 15.71 -4.13 -12.90
C THR A 76 14.76 -3.09 -13.49
N VAL A 77 14.24 -2.18 -12.69
CA VAL A 77 13.36 -1.11 -13.15
C VAL A 77 14.13 0.21 -13.16
N ASN A 78 14.08 0.90 -14.31
CA ASN A 78 14.60 2.25 -14.42
C ASN A 78 13.67 3.25 -13.70
N PHE A 79 14.21 4.01 -12.75
CA PHE A 79 13.53 5.09 -12.02
C PHE A 79 13.81 6.48 -12.60
N TYR A 80 14.69 6.61 -13.59
CA TYR A 80 14.82 7.83 -14.38
C TYR A 80 13.65 7.89 -15.39
N ARG A 81 12.57 8.52 -14.96
CA ARG A 81 11.25 8.56 -15.63
C ARG A 81 10.72 10.00 -15.66
N GLY A 82 9.85 10.28 -16.63
CA GLY A 82 9.21 11.60 -16.73
C GLY A 82 8.05 11.78 -15.75
N TRP A 83 7.58 13.03 -15.62
CA TRP A 83 6.50 13.44 -14.71
C TRP A 83 5.25 12.54 -14.78
N ASP A 84 4.72 12.31 -15.98
CA ASP A 84 3.50 11.51 -16.16
C ASP A 84 3.64 10.09 -15.59
N GLN A 85 4.83 9.49 -15.66
CA GLN A 85 5.06 8.15 -15.13
C GLN A 85 5.15 8.16 -13.61
N TYR A 86 5.74 9.19 -13.01
CA TYR A 86 5.73 9.35 -11.56
C TYR A 86 4.34 9.67 -11.01
N LYS A 87 3.53 10.42 -11.77
CA LYS A 87 2.13 10.66 -11.44
C LYS A 87 1.30 9.37 -11.46
N ASN A 88 1.42 8.59 -12.53
CA ASN A 88 0.59 7.39 -12.75
C ASN A 88 1.11 6.11 -12.07
N GLY A 89 2.43 5.99 -11.87
CA GLY A 89 3.10 4.78 -11.41
C GLY A 89 3.81 4.01 -12.54
N PHE A 90 4.79 3.18 -12.17
CA PHE A 90 5.54 2.31 -13.08
C PHE A 90 6.15 1.10 -12.35
N GLY A 91 6.53 0.07 -13.09
CA GLY A 91 7.08 -1.18 -12.53
C GLY A 91 5.99 -2.20 -12.16
N HIS A 92 6.35 -3.21 -11.37
CA HIS A 92 5.44 -4.27 -10.94
C HIS A 92 5.50 -4.49 -9.43
N ALA A 93 4.33 -4.56 -8.78
CA ALA A 93 4.24 -4.77 -7.33
C ALA A 93 4.90 -6.07 -6.82
N ALA A 94 5.11 -7.06 -7.70
CA ALA A 94 5.85 -8.28 -7.36
C ALA A 94 7.38 -8.10 -7.31
N GLY A 95 7.91 -6.97 -7.78
CA GLY A 95 9.33 -6.64 -7.83
C GLY A 95 9.57 -5.15 -7.54
N GLU A 96 10.37 -4.47 -8.36
CA GLU A 96 10.57 -3.04 -8.25
C GLU A 96 9.44 -2.22 -8.86
N TYR A 97 8.99 -1.18 -8.16
CA TYR A 97 7.92 -0.31 -8.66
C TYR A 97 7.78 0.99 -7.89
N TRP A 98 7.03 1.90 -8.50
CA TRP A 98 6.50 3.13 -7.95
C TRP A 98 4.98 3.13 -8.15
N LEU A 99 4.20 3.30 -7.08
CA LEU A 99 2.74 3.18 -7.11
C LEU A 99 2.05 4.32 -7.87
N GLY A 100 2.70 5.48 -7.97
CA GLY A 100 2.14 6.68 -8.59
C GLY A 100 1.62 7.69 -7.56
N LEU A 101 2.00 8.95 -7.74
CA LEU A 101 1.63 10.05 -6.86
C LEU A 101 0.11 10.22 -6.71
N ASP A 102 -0.67 10.04 -7.79
CA ASP A 102 -2.14 10.14 -7.73
C ASP A 102 -2.74 9.14 -6.73
N THR A 103 -2.22 7.90 -6.75
CA THR A 103 -2.70 6.85 -5.85
C THR A 103 -2.28 7.14 -4.41
N ILE A 104 -1.05 7.59 -4.19
CA ILE A 104 -0.51 7.93 -2.85
C ILE A 104 -1.28 9.12 -2.26
N TYR A 105 -1.55 10.15 -3.06
CA TYR A 105 -2.39 11.28 -2.68
C TYR A 105 -3.79 10.81 -2.26
N LEU A 106 -4.47 10.00 -3.08
CA LEU A 106 -5.80 9.48 -2.76
C LEU A 106 -5.83 8.64 -1.48
N LEU A 107 -4.78 7.87 -1.21
CA LEU A 107 -4.64 7.14 0.05
C LEU A 107 -4.58 8.13 1.21
N THR A 108 -3.60 9.03 1.20
CA THR A 108 -3.32 9.98 2.29
C THR A 108 -4.41 11.03 2.51
N LEU A 109 -5.25 11.29 1.50
CA LEU A 109 -6.46 12.12 1.62
C LEU A 109 -7.58 11.42 2.42
N LYS A 110 -7.65 10.08 2.37
CA LYS A 110 -8.77 9.29 2.92
C LYS A 110 -8.54 8.79 4.35
N LYS A 111 -7.29 8.58 4.73
CA LYS A 111 -6.89 8.14 6.08
C LYS A 111 -5.57 8.81 6.45
N THR A 112 -5.27 8.88 7.74
CA THR A 112 -3.96 9.26 8.24
C THR A 112 -3.01 8.06 8.18
N TYR A 113 -1.81 8.26 7.64
CA TYR A 113 -0.80 7.21 7.53
C TYR A 113 0.47 7.59 8.28
N GLU A 114 1.13 6.57 8.80
CA GLU A 114 2.54 6.61 9.18
C GLU A 114 3.39 6.16 7.98
N LEU A 115 4.65 6.57 7.94
CA LEU A 115 5.60 6.20 6.89
C LEU A 115 6.81 5.51 7.49
N ARG A 116 7.16 4.37 6.91
CA ARG A 116 8.39 3.64 7.19
C ARG A 116 9.21 3.52 5.91
N VAL A 117 10.51 3.75 6.03
CA VAL A 117 11.47 3.70 4.93
C VAL A 117 12.59 2.77 5.34
N ASP A 118 12.55 1.54 4.85
CA ASP A 118 13.58 0.55 5.06
C ASP A 118 14.70 0.70 4.01
N MET A 119 15.94 0.63 4.48
CA MET A 119 17.15 0.75 3.66
C MET A 119 18.11 -0.39 4.01
N GLU A 120 18.84 -0.86 3.01
CA GLU A 120 19.87 -1.88 3.15
C GLU A 120 21.12 -1.40 2.39
N ASP A 121 22.29 -1.49 3.02
CA ASP A 121 23.56 -1.18 2.37
C ASP A 121 24.17 -2.40 1.65
N PHE A 122 25.29 -2.19 0.96
CA PHE A 122 25.96 -3.26 0.22
C PHE A 122 26.55 -4.38 1.10
N ASP A 123 26.72 -4.10 2.39
CA ASP A 123 27.19 -5.06 3.39
C ASP A 123 26.01 -5.78 4.11
N GLY A 124 24.78 -5.54 3.64
CA GLY A 124 23.55 -6.15 4.16
C GLY A 124 23.08 -5.56 5.50
N GLN A 125 23.64 -4.43 5.93
CA GLN A 125 23.16 -3.73 7.12
C GLN A 125 21.83 -3.06 6.84
N LYS A 126 20.86 -3.31 7.72
CA LYS A 126 19.50 -2.78 7.59
C LYS A 126 19.28 -1.64 8.56
N ALA A 127 18.63 -0.60 8.08
CA ALA A 127 18.21 0.56 8.84
C ALA A 127 16.81 0.98 8.41
N TYR A 128 16.11 1.73 9.25
CA TYR A 128 14.86 2.35 8.85
C TYR A 128 14.69 3.76 9.40
N ALA A 129 13.92 4.56 8.67
CA ALA A 129 13.39 5.82 9.14
C ALA A 129 11.88 5.71 9.30
N PHE A 130 11.34 6.20 10.41
CA PHE A 130 9.91 6.17 10.70
C PHE A 130 9.38 7.59 10.89
N TYR A 131 8.17 7.85 10.41
CA TYR A 131 7.43 9.10 10.57
C TYR A 131 6.02 8.80 11.04
N ALA A 132 5.62 9.40 12.16
CA ALA A 132 4.29 9.19 12.74
C ALA A 132 3.14 9.76 11.89
N SER A 133 3.43 10.69 10.98
CA SER A 133 2.47 11.22 10.02
C SER A 133 3.12 11.41 8.66
N PHE A 134 2.38 11.06 7.61
CA PHE A 134 2.76 11.17 6.21
C PHE A 134 1.54 11.52 5.36
N ALA A 135 1.69 12.55 4.53
CA ALA A 135 0.72 12.94 3.53
C ALA A 135 1.39 13.57 2.30
N ILE A 136 0.68 13.54 1.18
CA ILE A 136 1.03 14.27 -0.03
C ILE A 136 -0.01 15.38 -0.21
N SER A 137 0.45 16.63 -0.34
CA SER A 137 -0.38 17.83 -0.59
C SER A 137 -1.70 17.88 0.20
N PRO A 138 -1.69 17.71 1.54
CA PRO A 138 -2.91 17.53 2.33
C PRO A 138 -3.82 18.77 2.40
N GLU A 139 -3.32 19.94 2.00
CA GLU A 139 -4.03 21.22 2.10
C GLU A 139 -4.75 21.63 0.79
N VAL A 140 -4.61 20.85 -0.29
CA VAL A 140 -5.19 21.16 -1.60
C VAL A 140 -6.03 20.01 -2.15
N THR A 141 -7.05 20.34 -2.95
CA THR A 141 -7.89 19.34 -3.64
C THR A 141 -7.31 18.91 -4.98
N ASP A 142 -6.43 19.72 -5.55
CA ASP A 142 -5.66 19.40 -6.75
C ASP A 142 -4.17 19.38 -6.37
N PRO A 143 -3.56 18.18 -6.19
CA PRO A 143 -2.18 18.07 -5.76
C PRO A 143 -1.18 18.55 -6.81
N GLU A 144 -1.57 18.70 -8.08
CA GLU A 144 -0.67 19.25 -9.10
C GLU A 144 -0.36 20.73 -8.86
N LEU A 145 -1.31 21.48 -8.30
CA LEU A 145 -1.12 22.91 -7.97
C LEU A 145 -0.07 23.13 -6.88
N ASP A 146 0.14 22.10 -6.04
CA ASP A 146 1.11 22.10 -4.95
C ASP A 146 2.30 21.17 -5.25
N GLY A 147 2.38 20.65 -6.49
CA GLY A 147 3.49 19.80 -6.95
C GLY A 147 3.64 18.48 -6.21
N TYR A 148 2.55 17.93 -5.64
CA TYR A 148 2.57 16.75 -4.78
C TYR A 148 3.55 16.86 -3.60
N LYS A 149 3.54 18.00 -2.92
CA LYS A 149 4.39 18.30 -1.79
C LYS A 149 4.29 17.24 -0.70
N LEU A 150 5.44 16.71 -0.29
CA LEU A 150 5.55 15.80 0.84
C LEU A 150 5.37 16.55 2.17
N GLN A 151 4.54 15.99 3.06
CA GLN A 151 4.47 16.42 4.45
C GLN A 151 4.65 15.22 5.37
N VAL A 152 5.66 15.29 6.24
CA VAL A 152 5.95 14.27 7.25
C VAL A 152 6.22 14.90 8.61
N THR A 153 5.80 14.24 9.69
CA THR A 153 6.10 14.67 11.06
C THR A 153 6.34 13.46 11.98
N GLY A 154 6.92 13.73 13.17
CA GLY A 154 7.16 12.69 14.18
C GLY A 154 8.23 11.68 13.77
N PHE A 155 9.35 12.18 13.24
CA PHE A 155 10.50 11.36 12.86
C PHE A 155 11.03 10.56 14.06
N LYS A 156 11.37 9.29 13.81
CA LYS A 156 12.10 8.40 14.72
C LYS A 156 13.19 7.70 13.93
N ASP A 157 14.41 7.78 14.45
CA ASP A 157 15.56 7.10 13.86
C ASP A 157 15.55 5.61 14.25
N GLY A 158 15.51 4.75 13.24
CA GLY A 158 15.66 3.30 13.35
C GLY A 158 17.05 2.82 12.91
N GLY A 159 18.08 3.66 13.07
CA GLY A 159 19.46 3.40 12.65
C GLY A 159 19.80 3.94 11.26
N ALA A 160 18.91 4.73 10.66
CA ALA A 160 19.10 5.40 9.37
C ALA A 160 19.90 6.71 9.48
N GLY A 161 20.01 7.27 10.69
CA GLY A 161 20.69 8.53 10.97
C GLY A 161 19.82 9.78 10.69
N GLU A 162 20.18 10.90 11.33
CA GLU A 162 19.39 12.14 11.36
C GLU A 162 19.21 12.86 10.01
N ASN A 163 19.92 12.46 8.95
CA ASN A 163 19.83 13.09 7.62
C ASN A 163 18.71 12.52 6.73
N SER A 164 17.89 11.60 7.23
CA SER A 164 16.90 10.88 6.42
C SER A 164 15.75 11.76 5.91
N SER A 165 15.45 12.89 6.55
CA SER A 165 14.48 13.89 6.04
C SER A 165 14.92 14.46 4.70
N THR A 166 16.21 14.80 4.54
CA THR A 166 16.76 15.25 3.25
C THR A 166 16.85 14.11 2.23
N SER A 167 17.03 12.86 2.67
CA SER A 167 17.03 11.69 1.80
C SER A 167 15.64 11.39 1.24
N LEU A 168 14.58 11.57 2.05
CA LEU A 168 13.19 11.38 1.63
C LEU A 168 12.68 12.48 0.71
N GLU A 169 13.04 13.72 0.97
CA GLU A 169 12.80 14.82 0.03
C GLU A 169 13.56 14.60 -1.28
N LYS A 170 14.77 14.02 -1.26
CA LYS A 170 15.47 13.60 -2.49
C LYS A 170 14.86 12.37 -3.15
N HIS A 171 14.30 11.42 -2.39
CA HIS A 171 13.73 10.18 -2.95
C HIS A 171 12.31 10.37 -3.49
N LEU A 172 11.52 11.25 -2.88
CA LEU A 172 10.12 11.53 -3.24
C LEU A 172 9.96 12.87 -3.96
N GLY A 173 10.85 13.84 -3.73
CA GLY A 173 10.81 15.19 -4.30
C GLY A 173 11.77 15.44 -5.47
N CYS A 174 12.58 14.47 -5.91
CA CYS A 174 13.35 14.55 -7.18
C CYS A 174 12.53 14.13 -8.40
N ILE A 175 11.21 14.32 -8.36
CA ILE A 175 10.39 14.28 -9.57
C ILE A 175 10.54 15.66 -10.21
N HIS A 176 11.65 15.84 -10.95
CA HIS A 176 11.93 17.04 -11.75
C HIS A 176 11.05 17.10 -13.00
#